data_AF-A0A9N9X2A5-F1
#
_entry.id   AF-A0A9N9X2A5-F1
#
_cell.length_a   1.000
_cell.length_b   1.000
_cell.length_c   1.000
_cell.angle_alpha   90.00
_cell.angle_beta   90.00
_cell.angle_gamma   90.00
#
_symmetry.space_group_name_H-M   'P 1'
#
loop_
_entity.id
_entity.type
_entity.pdbx_description
1 polymer ?
#
loop_
_entity_poly.entity_id
_entity_poly.type
_entity_poly.pdbx_seq_one_letter_code
_entity_poly.pdbx_strand_id
1 'polypeptide(L)'
;RQAELSSRHAPVYLYQFSAGPNKSPKFPGIAHAAELDYLWDQSDGIEVDKSIREQMLSLWWNFIKYKNPTPENVTTLQNIKWPTVDTNDIKYFDIDETSSVSSNPRNYESVKGVLLSRLRSPYFVF
;
A
#
# COMPACT_ATOMS: atom_id res chain seq x y z
N ARG A 1 8.77 8.95 0.69
CA ARG A 1 10.22 9.16 0.45
C ARG A 1 10.97 7.87 0.15
N GLN A 2 10.90 6.82 0.98
CA GLN A 2 11.62 5.56 0.70
C GLN A 2 11.26 4.98 -0.68
N ALA A 3 9.97 4.80 -0.97
CA ALA A 3 9.52 4.29 -2.27
C ALA A 3 10.04 5.10 -3.47
N GLU A 4 10.00 6.44 -3.37
CA GLU A 4 10.53 7.36 -4.40
C GLU A 4 12.05 7.22 -4.62
N LEU A 5 12.82 7.06 -3.54
CA LEU A 5 14.28 6.92 -3.65
C LEU A 5 14.67 5.53 -4.17
N SER A 6 13.97 4.49 -3.70
CA SER A 6 14.18 3.12 -4.14
C SER A 6 13.78 2.92 -5.60
N SER A 7 12.75 3.60 -6.10
CA SER A 7 12.28 3.44 -7.48
C SER A 7 13.29 3.86 -8.54
N ARG A 8 14.31 4.64 -8.16
CA ARG A 8 15.44 5.00 -9.04
C ARG A 8 16.37 3.84 -9.36
N HIS A 9 16.30 2.76 -8.58
CA HIS A 9 17.23 1.63 -8.66
C HIS A 9 16.53 0.30 -8.93
N ALA A 10 15.23 0.18 -8.63
CA ALA A 10 14.45 -1.03 -8.86
C ALA A 10 12.96 -0.71 -9.05
N PRO A 11 12.18 -1.56 -9.72
CA PRO A 11 10.72 -1.47 -9.70
C PRO A 11 10.19 -1.49 -8.26
N VAL A 12 9.42 -0.47 -7.89
CA VAL A 12 8.78 -0.35 -6.57
C VAL A 12 7.28 -0.32 -6.75
N TYR A 13 6.57 -1.06 -5.92
CA TYR A 13 5.12 -1.07 -5.82
C TYR A 13 4.71 -0.55 -4.44
N LEU A 14 3.80 0.43 -4.41
CA LEU A 14 3.33 1.07 -3.18
C LEU A 14 1.85 0.78 -2.98
N TYR A 15 1.43 0.40 -1.76
CA TYR A 15 0.02 0.24 -1.41
C TYR A 15 -0.37 1.08 -0.22
N GLN A 16 -1.68 1.31 -0.10
CA GLN A 16 -2.36 1.72 1.12
C GLN A 16 -3.37 0.62 1.48
N PHE A 17 -3.46 0.29 2.76
CA PHE A 17 -4.48 -0.61 3.27
C PHE A 17 -5.60 0.22 3.91
N SER A 18 -6.81 0.12 3.35
CA SER A 18 -7.99 0.91 3.72
C SER A 18 -9.20 0.02 4.04
N ALA A 19 -9.10 -1.27 3.76
CA ALA A 19 -10.13 -2.28 4.01
C ALA A 19 -10.40 -2.55 5.50
N GLY A 20 -11.65 -2.89 5.78
CA GLY A 20 -12.10 -3.44 7.05
C GLY A 20 -12.93 -2.47 7.90
N PRO A 21 -13.58 -2.97 8.96
CA PRO A 21 -14.43 -2.15 9.78
C PRO A 21 -13.61 -1.11 10.52
N ASN A 22 -14.16 0.09 10.63
CA ASN A 22 -13.65 1.08 11.55
C ASN A 22 -13.85 0.57 12.99
N LYS A 23 -12.80 0.00 13.58
CA LYS A 23 -12.86 -0.67 14.89
C LYS A 23 -13.14 0.30 16.06
N SER A 24 -13.14 1.63 15.84
CA SER A 24 -13.39 2.61 16.90
C SER A 24 -14.17 3.85 16.44
N PRO A 25 -15.34 4.13 17.05
CA PRO A 25 -16.06 5.40 16.84
C PRO A 25 -15.25 6.63 17.29
N LYS A 26 -14.35 6.45 18.27
CA LYS A 26 -13.50 7.53 18.81
C LYS A 26 -12.29 7.80 17.91
N PHE A 27 -11.82 6.78 17.19
CA PHE A 27 -10.64 6.86 16.34
C PHE A 27 -10.99 6.31 14.96
N PRO A 28 -11.67 7.13 14.14
CA PRO A 28 -12.13 6.66 12.85
C PRO A 28 -10.95 6.31 11.94
N GLY A 29 -11.03 5.14 11.31
CA GLY A 29 -10.09 4.68 10.29
C GLY A 29 -9.60 3.26 10.54
N ILE A 30 -8.62 2.85 9.73
CA ILE A 30 -7.96 1.55 9.83
C ILE A 30 -6.75 1.67 10.76
N ALA A 31 -6.71 0.85 11.79
CA ALA A 31 -5.64 0.85 12.77
C ALA A 31 -4.33 0.36 12.16
N HIS A 32 -3.21 0.81 12.72
CA HIS A 32 -1.91 0.24 12.41
C HIS A 32 -1.93 -1.28 12.66
N ALA A 33 -1.31 -2.04 11.75
CA ALA A 33 -1.24 -3.49 11.75
C ALA A 33 -2.57 -4.24 11.47
N ALA A 34 -3.65 -3.54 11.11
CA ALA A 34 -4.91 -4.19 10.77
C ALA A 34 -4.82 -5.12 9.55
N GLU A 35 -3.88 -4.89 8.64
CA GLU A 35 -3.63 -5.74 7.48
C GLU A 35 -3.08 -7.11 7.85
N LEU A 36 -2.47 -7.24 9.04
CA LEU A 36 -1.90 -8.51 9.49
C LEU A 36 -2.98 -9.58 9.71
N ASP A 37 -4.19 -9.18 10.10
CA ASP A 37 -5.35 -10.08 10.25
C ASP A 37 -5.72 -10.76 8.90
N TYR A 38 -5.43 -10.09 7.78
CA TYR A 38 -5.72 -10.59 6.44
C TYR A 38 -4.58 -11.45 5.89
N LEU A 39 -3.33 -11.16 6.26
CA LEU A 39 -2.16 -11.93 5.83
C LEU A 39 -1.97 -13.20 6.66
N TRP A 40 -2.19 -13.10 7.96
CA TRP A 40 -1.93 -14.12 8.94
C TRP A 40 -3.22 -14.39 9.68
N ASP A 41 -3.50 -15.66 9.99
CA ASP A 41 -4.70 -16.06 10.72
C ASP A 41 -4.63 -15.66 12.22
N GLN A 42 -4.27 -14.40 12.49
CA GLN A 42 -4.05 -13.80 13.79
C GLN A 42 -5.30 -13.12 14.35
N SER A 43 -6.44 -13.26 13.66
CA SER A 43 -7.68 -12.75 14.21
C SER A 43 -7.99 -13.45 15.54
N ASP A 44 -8.17 -12.67 16.60
CA ASP A 44 -8.68 -13.11 17.92
C ASP A 44 -10.15 -13.58 17.83
N GLY A 45 -10.45 -14.52 16.93
CA GLY A 45 -11.80 -15.00 16.62
C GLY A 45 -12.63 -14.08 15.72
N ILE A 46 -12.07 -13.00 15.16
CA ILE A 46 -12.77 -12.09 14.24
C ILE A 46 -12.59 -12.58 12.80
N GLU A 47 -13.65 -13.07 12.16
CA GLU A 47 -13.60 -13.45 10.75
C GLU A 47 -13.33 -12.22 9.88
N VAL A 48 -12.19 -12.22 9.18
CA VAL A 48 -11.85 -11.19 8.19
C VAL A 48 -12.64 -11.40 6.90
N ASP A 49 -12.84 -10.33 6.14
CA ASP A 49 -13.42 -10.43 4.80
C ASP A 49 -12.52 -11.32 3.91
N LYS A 50 -13.09 -12.45 3.47
CA LYS A 50 -12.38 -13.46 2.68
C LYS A 50 -11.95 -12.92 1.32
N SER A 51 -12.73 -12.03 0.71
CA SER A 51 -12.40 -11.46 -0.60
C SER A 51 -11.18 -10.54 -0.50
N ILE A 52 -11.12 -9.70 0.54
CA ILE A 52 -9.96 -8.84 0.81
C ILE A 52 -8.74 -9.68 1.17
N ARG A 53 -8.92 -10.76 1.93
CA ARG A 53 -7.85 -11.72 2.24
C ARG A 53 -7.30 -12.36 0.97
N GLU A 54 -8.16 -12.90 0.11
CA GLU A 54 -7.77 -13.49 -1.17
C GLU A 54 -7.03 -12.48 -2.05
N GLN A 55 -7.49 -11.23 -2.08
CA GLN A 55 -6.85 -10.14 -2.80
C GLN A 55 -5.44 -9.87 -2.27
N MET A 56 -5.30 -9.65 -0.96
CA MET A 56 -4.01 -9.41 -0.29
C MET A 56 -3.02 -10.54 -0.54
N LEU A 57 -3.44 -11.79 -0.32
CA LEU A 57 -2.60 -12.95 -0.54
C LEU A 57 -2.19 -13.10 -2.01
N SER A 58 -3.09 -12.84 -2.95
CA SER A 58 -2.79 -12.86 -4.39
C SER A 58 -1.71 -11.84 -4.76
N LEU A 59 -1.84 -10.60 -4.28
CA LEU A 59 -0.88 -9.52 -4.54
C LEU A 59 0.51 -9.86 -4.01
N TRP A 60 0.60 -10.28 -2.75
CA TRP A 60 1.87 -10.64 -2.10
C TRP A 60 2.51 -11.87 -2.74
N TRP A 61 1.72 -12.93 -3.00
CA TRP A 61 2.19 -14.14 -3.65
C TRP A 61 2.75 -13.87 -5.04
N ASN A 62 2.03 -13.09 -5.85
CA ASN A 62 2.48 -12.73 -7.19
C ASN A 62 3.77 -11.91 -7.15
N PHE A 63 3.89 -10.97 -6.21
CA PHE A 63 5.13 -10.22 -6.05
C PHE A 63 6.31 -11.12 -5.69
N ILE A 64 6.12 -12.06 -4.77
CA ILE A 64 7.16 -13.03 -4.38
C ILE A 64 7.59 -13.88 -5.59
N LYS A 65 6.63 -14.39 -6.37
CA LYS A 65 6.89 -15.31 -7.47
C LYS A 65 7.43 -14.62 -8.73
N TYR A 66 6.91 -13.44 -9.06
CA TYR A 66 7.11 -12.78 -10.35
C TYR A 66 7.79 -11.42 -10.27
N LYS A 67 8.03 -10.89 -9.06
CA LYS A 67 8.50 -9.50 -8.82
C LYS A 67 7.54 -8.43 -9.36
N ASN A 68 6.28 -8.82 -9.60
CA ASN A 68 5.19 -7.97 -10.08
C ASN A 68 3.90 -8.47 -9.39
N PRO A 69 3.16 -7.62 -8.64
CA PRO A 69 1.93 -8.04 -7.96
C PRO A 69 0.77 -8.40 -8.91
N THR A 70 0.78 -7.86 -10.13
CA THR A 70 -0.26 -8.02 -11.15
C THR A 70 0.33 -8.43 -12.51
N PRO A 71 1.04 -9.58 -12.59
CA PRO A 71 1.77 -9.98 -13.79
C PRO A 71 0.81 -10.26 -14.95
N GLU A 72 -0.33 -10.87 -14.65
CA GLU A 72 -1.40 -11.21 -15.59
C GLU A 72 -2.71 -10.53 -15.18
N ASN A 73 -3.78 -10.71 -15.97
CA ASN A 73 -5.10 -10.22 -15.60
C ASN A 73 -5.66 -11.17 -14.54
N VAL A 74 -5.70 -10.71 -13.30
CA VAL A 74 -6.18 -11.50 -12.17
C VAL A 74 -7.57 -11.01 -11.80
N THR A 75 -8.57 -11.88 -11.93
CA THR A 75 -9.98 -11.56 -11.67
C THR A 75 -10.23 -11.18 -10.22
N THR A 76 -9.54 -11.81 -9.27
CA THR A 76 -9.59 -11.44 -7.84
C THR A 76 -9.09 -10.01 -7.58
N LEU A 77 -8.32 -9.44 -8.52
CA LEU A 77 -7.81 -8.07 -8.47
C LEU A 77 -8.60 -7.13 -9.39
N GLN A 78 -9.80 -7.54 -9.84
CA GLN A 78 -10.66 -6.77 -10.75
C GLN A 78 -9.94 -6.38 -12.06
N ASN A 79 -8.94 -7.16 -12.48
CA ASN A 79 -8.05 -6.87 -13.61
C ASN A 79 -7.29 -5.53 -13.52
N ILE A 80 -7.18 -4.96 -12.31
CA ILE A 80 -6.41 -3.73 -12.07
C ILE A 80 -4.92 -4.06 -12.22
N LYS A 81 -4.21 -3.24 -12.99
CA LYS A 81 -2.74 -3.29 -13.09
C LYS A 81 -2.14 -2.35 -12.07
N TRP A 82 -1.26 -2.89 -11.21
CA TRP A 82 -0.54 -2.10 -10.22
C TRP A 82 0.66 -1.42 -10.89
N PRO A 83 0.68 -0.09 -11.00
CA PRO A 83 1.81 0.62 -11.60
C PRO A 83 3.03 0.61 -10.67
N THR A 84 4.21 0.63 -11.26
CA THR A 84 5.43 0.95 -10.51
C THR A 84 5.46 2.42 -10.13
N VAL A 85 6.12 2.74 -9.02
CA VAL A 85 6.29 4.12 -8.54
C VAL A 85 7.12 4.93 -9.54
N ASP A 86 6.54 6.01 -10.05
CA ASP A 86 7.22 7.08 -10.79
C ASP A 86 7.56 8.22 -9.83
N THR A 87 8.74 8.82 -9.96
CA THR A 87 9.17 9.94 -9.12
C THR A 87 8.39 11.24 -9.38
N ASN A 88 7.78 11.37 -10.55
CA ASN A 88 6.97 12.52 -10.96
C ASN A 88 5.50 12.36 -10.56
N ASP A 89 5.00 11.13 -10.50
CA ASP A 89 3.61 10.80 -10.14
C ASP A 89 3.59 9.52 -9.29
N ILE A 90 3.67 9.71 -7.97
CA ILE A 90 3.68 8.57 -7.04
C ILE A 90 2.26 8.02 -6.94
N LYS A 91 2.04 6.91 -7.63
CA LYS A 91 0.84 6.10 -7.54
C LYS A 91 0.96 5.02 -6.47
N TYR A 92 -0.17 4.65 -5.91
CA TYR A 92 -0.30 3.54 -4.99
C TYR A 92 -1.57 2.75 -5.28
N PHE A 93 -1.54 1.46 -4.94
CA PHE A 93 -2.70 0.59 -4.97
C PHE A 93 -3.44 0.70 -3.64
N ASP A 94 -4.69 1.12 -3.66
CA ASP A 94 -5.54 1.19 -2.48
C ASP A 94 -6.29 -0.13 -2.33
N ILE A 95 -6.04 -0.83 -1.23
CA ILE A 95 -6.64 -2.12 -0.91
C ILE A 95 -7.82 -1.86 -0.01
N ASP A 96 -9.01 -1.98 -0.61
CA ASP A 96 -10.32 -1.77 -0.01
C ASP A 96 -11.34 -2.73 -0.64
N GLU A 97 -12.59 -2.73 -0.15
CA GLU A 97 -13.72 -3.48 -0.74
C GLU A 97 -13.84 -3.26 -2.26
N THR A 98 -13.65 -2.01 -2.70
CA THR A 98 -13.47 -1.66 -4.11
C THR A 98 -12.09 -1.06 -4.32
N SER A 99 -11.12 -1.95 -4.55
CA SER A 99 -9.73 -1.55 -4.73
C SER A 99 -9.51 -0.70 -5.98
N SER A 100 -8.55 0.20 -5.92
CA SER A 100 -8.28 1.15 -7.00
C SER A 100 -6.81 1.59 -7.02
N VAL A 101 -6.41 2.33 -8.06
CA VAL A 101 -5.11 3.00 -8.11
C VAL A 101 -5.34 4.49 -7.93
N SER A 102 -4.66 5.07 -6.95
CA SER A 102 -4.70 6.50 -6.63
C SER A 102 -3.30 7.11 -6.67
N SER A 103 -3.22 8.44 -6.65
CA SER A 103 -1.96 9.19 -6.66
C SER A 103 -1.78 10.04 -5.40
N ASN A 104 -0.56 10.53 -5.19
CA ASN A 104 -0.19 11.44 -4.09
C ASN A 104 -0.59 10.89 -2.69
N PRO A 105 -0.04 9.72 -2.30
CA PRO A 105 -0.42 9.05 -1.05
C PRO A 105 -0.25 9.99 0.15
N ARG A 106 -1.30 10.15 0.96
CA ARG A 106 -1.30 10.98 2.19
C ARG A 106 -0.80 12.42 1.94
N ASN A 107 -1.09 13.01 0.79
CA ASN A 107 -0.62 14.35 0.39
C ASN A 107 0.92 14.47 0.42
N TYR A 108 1.61 13.40 0.01
CA TYR A 108 3.07 13.29 0.06
C TYR A 108 3.79 14.48 -0.57
N GLU A 109 3.30 15.05 -1.67
CA GLU A 109 3.94 16.21 -2.31
C GLU A 109 4.05 17.42 -1.38
N SER A 110 2.96 17.72 -0.65
CA SER A 110 2.94 18.80 0.34
C SER A 110 3.88 18.49 1.51
N VAL A 111 3.80 17.27 2.04
CA VAL A 111 4.66 16.80 3.14
C VAL A 111 6.14 16.85 2.74
N LYS A 112 6.47 16.46 1.51
CA LYS A 112 7.82 16.51 0.95
C LYS A 112 8.32 17.95 0.90
N GLY A 113 7.50 18.90 0.45
CA GLY A 113 7.86 20.33 0.45
C GLY A 113 8.21 20.85 1.84
N VAL A 114 7.36 20.56 2.83
CA VAL A 114 7.61 20.94 4.23
C VAL A 114 8.88 20.27 4.76
N LEU A 115 9.03 18.96 4.56
CA LEU A 115 10.18 18.20 5.05
C LEU A 115 11.48 18.73 4.45
N LEU A 116 11.54 18.95 3.13
CA LEU A 116 12.71 19.51 2.45
C LEU A 116 13.09 20.90 2.98
N SER A 117 12.11 21.75 3.31
CA SER A 117 12.36 23.08 3.89
C SER A 117 12.97 23.04 5.31
N ARG A 118 12.77 21.93 6.03
CA ARG A 118 13.19 21.77 7.42
C ARG A 118 14.44 20.92 7.59
N LEU A 119 14.80 20.12 6.59
CA LEU A 119 16.01 19.32 6.63
C LEU A 119 17.24 20.25 6.66
N ARG A 120 18.09 20.07 7.67
CA ARG A 120 19.38 20.75 7.79
C ARG A 120 20.50 19.79 7.43
N SER A 121 21.51 20.30 6.75
CA SER A 121 22.75 19.56 6.54
C SER A 121 23.42 19.26 7.88
N PRO A 122 24.06 18.08 8.06
CA PRO A 122 24.17 17.00 7.08
C PRO A 122 22.93 16.10 7.05
N TYR A 123 22.52 15.72 5.85
CA TYR A 123 21.38 14.83 5.58
C TYR A 123 21.75 13.37 5.87
N PHE A 124 22.22 13.06 7.08
CA PHE A 124 22.42 11.67 7.48
C PHE A 124 21.06 11.05 7.79
N VAL A 125 20.61 10.18 6.89
CA VAL A 125 19.55 9.22 7.15
C VAL A 125 20.24 7.87 7.07
N PHE A 126 20.46 7.25 8.23
CA PHE A 126 20.97 5.88 8.33
C PHE A 126 19.93 4.88 7.81
#